data_AF-A0A954VQH2-F1
#
_entry.id   AF-A0A954VQH2-F1
#
_cell.length_a   1.000
_cell.length_b   1.000
_cell.length_c   1.000
_cell.angle_alpha   90.00
_cell.angle_beta   90.00
_cell.angle_gamma   90.00
#
_symmetry.space_group_name_H-M   'P 1'
#
loop_
_entity.id
_entity.type
_entity.pdbx_description
1 polymer ?
#
loop_
_entity_poly.entity_id
_entity_poly.type
_entity_poly.pdbx_seq_one_letter_code
_entity_poly.pdbx_strand_id
1 'polypeptide(L)'
;MDTTNPYVSPSDAARCSTPKPHKSVLKRLLIGFCSGASIPAALGAYGMYQFNVYVASLPPGEFVCGNGALGPTMLIMFGAPLLGLIGALVAVALP
;
A
#
# COMPACT_ATOMS: atom_id res chain seq x y z
N MET A 1 -14.47 9.63 -55.00
CA MET A 1 -13.29 8.83 -54.58
C MET A 1 -13.59 8.33 -53.19
N ASP A 2 -13.97 7.06 -53.14
CA ASP A 2 -14.49 6.35 -51.98
C ASP A 2 -13.29 5.94 -51.10
N THR A 3 -13.13 6.57 -49.93
CA THR A 3 -12.03 6.25 -48.98
C THR A 3 -12.52 5.27 -47.92
N THR A 4 -13.25 4.24 -48.33
CA THR A 4 -13.71 3.19 -47.43
C THR A 4 -12.62 2.13 -47.34
N ASN A 5 -11.81 2.21 -46.28
CA ASN A 5 -10.82 1.19 -45.94
C ASN A 5 -11.56 -0.17 -45.80
N PRO A 6 -11.29 -1.17 -46.66
CA PRO A 6 -12.04 -2.43 -46.70
C PRO A 6 -11.73 -3.37 -45.52
N TYR A 7 -10.82 -2.98 -44.63
CA TYR A 7 -10.45 -3.76 -43.45
C TYR A 7 -11.24 -3.41 -42.19
N VAL A 8 -12.20 -2.47 -42.25
CA VAL A 8 -13.06 -2.16 -41.10
C VAL A 8 -14.20 -3.18 -41.06
N SER A 9 -14.04 -4.19 -40.23
CA SER A 9 -15.11 -5.16 -39.97
C SER A 9 -16.22 -4.48 -39.16
N PRO A 10 -17.52 -4.78 -39.37
CA PRO A 10 -18.60 -4.26 -38.52
C PRO A 10 -18.40 -4.57 -37.03
N SER A 11 -17.57 -5.57 -36.72
CA SER A 11 -17.12 -5.92 -35.37
C SER A 11 -16.13 -4.92 -34.75
N ASP A 12 -15.48 -4.05 -35.52
CA ASP A 12 -14.59 -3.02 -34.97
C ASP A 12 -15.36 -1.82 -34.41
N ALA A 13 -16.57 -1.54 -34.91
CA ALA A 13 -17.48 -0.55 -34.31
C ALA A 13 -18.01 -1.01 -32.94
N ALA A 14 -18.07 -2.32 -32.69
CA ALA A 14 -18.47 -2.90 -31.42
C ALA A 14 -17.34 -2.93 -30.37
N ARG A 15 -16.09 -2.59 -30.75
CA ARG A 15 -14.94 -2.58 -29.82
C ARG A 15 -14.83 -1.31 -28.96
N CYS A 16 -15.78 -0.38 -29.07
CA CYS A 16 -15.80 0.86 -28.29
C CYS A 16 -16.17 0.71 -26.80
N SER A 17 -16.22 -0.51 -26.25
CA SER A 17 -16.27 -0.69 -24.80
C SER A 17 -15.72 -2.04 -24.37
N THR A 18 -14.41 -2.27 -24.53
CA THR A 18 -13.76 -3.19 -23.60
C THR A 18 -13.73 -2.49 -22.24
N PRO A 19 -14.51 -2.93 -21.23
CA PRO A 19 -14.37 -2.38 -19.89
C PRO A 19 -12.93 -2.61 -19.46
N LYS A 20 -12.20 -1.52 -19.16
CA LYS A 20 -10.86 -1.60 -18.57
C LYS A 20 -10.93 -2.60 -17.41
N PRO A 21 -10.08 -3.63 -17.39
CA PRO A 21 -10.28 -4.76 -16.49
C PRO A 21 -10.21 -4.25 -15.05
N HIS A 22 -11.26 -4.52 -14.27
CA HIS A 22 -11.34 -4.23 -12.83
C HIS A 22 -10.08 -4.67 -12.05
N LYS A 23 -9.36 -5.70 -12.57
CA LYS A 23 -8.06 -6.17 -12.06
C LYS A 23 -6.94 -5.11 -12.11
N SER A 24 -7.00 -4.15 -13.04
CA SER A 24 -6.04 -3.04 -13.17
C SER A 24 -6.12 -2.08 -11.97
N VAL A 25 -7.35 -1.72 -11.58
CA VAL A 25 -7.60 -0.77 -10.49
C VAL A 25 -7.26 -1.39 -9.14
N LEU A 26 -7.69 -2.63 -8.90
CA LEU A 26 -7.34 -3.34 -7.66
C LEU A 26 -5.82 -3.53 -7.50
N LYS A 27 -5.11 -3.83 -8.60
CA LYS A 27 -3.64 -3.93 -8.59
C LYS A 27 -3.00 -2.59 -8.24
N ARG A 28 -3.47 -1.48 -8.84
CA ARG A 28 -2.98 -0.13 -8.52
C ARG A 28 -3.26 0.25 -7.07
N LEU A 29 -4.45 -0.05 -6.56
CA LEU A 29 -4.81 0.13 -5.14
C LEU A 29 -3.85 -0.61 -4.22
N LEU A 30 -3.60 -1.89 -4.47
CA LEU A 30 -2.70 -2.70 -3.63
C LEU A 30 -1.26 -2.19 -3.69
N ILE A 31 -0.78 -1.79 -4.87
CA ILE A 31 0.58 -1.23 -5.00
C ILE A 31 0.69 0.08 -4.23
N GLY A 32 -0.27 0.99 -4.40
CA GLY A 32 -0.31 2.25 -3.67
C GLY A 32 -0.44 2.04 -2.16
N PHE A 33 -1.23 1.06 -1.75
CA PHE A 33 -1.36 0.71 -0.34
C PHE A 33 -0.05 0.21 0.25
N CYS A 34 0.58 -0.75 -0.41
CA CYS A 34 1.85 -1.30 0.05
C CYS A 34 2.96 -0.24 0.08
N SER A 35 3.03 0.64 -0.93
CA SER A 35 4.02 1.70 -0.95
C SER A 35 3.78 2.72 0.16
N GLY A 36 2.54 3.18 0.37
CA GLY A 36 2.18 4.10 1.44
C GLY A 36 2.35 3.51 2.85
N ALA A 37 2.01 2.24 3.04
CA ALA A 37 2.13 1.56 4.33
C ALA A 37 3.58 1.18 4.69
N SER A 38 4.49 1.09 3.70
CA SER A 38 5.85 0.59 3.90
C SER A 38 6.67 1.38 4.93
N ILE A 39 6.63 2.72 4.86
CA ILE A 39 7.40 3.61 5.73
C ILE A 39 6.97 3.47 7.21
N PRO A 40 5.69 3.68 7.56
CA PRO A 40 5.25 3.51 8.94
C PRO A 40 5.38 2.07 9.44
N ALA A 41 5.16 1.06 8.58
CA ALA A 41 5.38 -0.33 8.97
C ALA A 41 6.85 -0.61 9.28
N ALA A 42 7.79 -0.11 8.47
CA ALA A 42 9.22 -0.27 8.70
C ALA A 42 9.68 0.47 9.96
N LEU A 43 9.22 1.71 10.19
CA LEU A 43 9.53 2.47 11.39
C LEU A 43 8.97 1.81 12.65
N GLY A 44 7.74 1.29 12.58
CA GLY A 44 7.14 0.53 13.68
C GLY A 44 7.90 -0.76 13.97
N ALA A 45 8.27 -1.53 12.94
CA ALA A 45 9.06 -2.75 13.12
C ALA A 45 10.45 -2.45 13.72
N TYR A 46 11.11 -1.38 13.27
CA TYR A 46 12.37 -0.93 13.82
C TYR A 46 12.24 -0.50 15.30
N GLY A 47 11.19 0.24 15.64
CA GLY A 47 10.93 0.63 17.03
C GLY A 47 10.66 -0.57 17.95
N MET A 48 9.94 -1.58 17.47
CA MET A 48 9.78 -2.86 18.19
C MET A 48 11.10 -3.58 18.37
N TYR A 49 11.95 -3.63 17.35
CA TYR A 49 13.28 -4.23 17.45
C TYR A 49 14.14 -3.52 18.52
N GLN A 50 14.18 -2.19 18.50
CA GLN A 50 14.91 -1.40 19.48
C GLN A 50 14.41 -1.64 20.91
N PHE A 51 13.10 -1.72 21.10
CA PHE A 51 12.52 -2.04 22.41
C PHE A 51 12.92 -3.44 22.89
N ASN A 52 12.91 -4.45 22.01
CA ASN A 52 13.35 -5.80 22.35
C ASN A 52 14.83 -5.86 22.72
N VAL A 53 15.70 -5.16 21.99
CA VAL A 53 17.14 -5.07 22.31
C VAL A 53 17.35 -4.42 23.67
N TYR A 54 16.62 -3.34 23.96
CA TYR A 54 16.66 -2.68 25.26
C TYR A 54 16.22 -3.63 26.39
N VAL A 55 15.10 -4.32 26.23
CA VAL A 55 14.60 -5.31 27.20
C VAL A 55 15.63 -6.43 27.42
N ALA A 56 16.26 -6.92 26.36
CA ALA A 56 17.27 -7.96 26.44
C ALA A 56 18.60 -7.50 27.08
N SER A 57 18.88 -6.19 27.07
CA SER A 57 20.08 -5.62 27.68
C SER A 57 19.95 -5.40 29.19
N LEU A 58 18.75 -5.55 29.74
CA LEU A 58 18.51 -5.34 31.17
C LEU A 58 19.07 -6.51 31.99
N PRO A 59 19.64 -6.21 33.18
CA PRO A 59 19.99 -7.24 34.15
C PRO A 59 18.77 -8.11 34.51
N PRO A 60 18.98 -9.40 34.81
CA PRO A 60 17.89 -10.28 35.24
C PRO A 60 17.22 -9.73 36.51
N GLY A 61 15.91 -9.54 36.46
CA GLY A 61 15.10 -9.00 37.57
C GLY A 61 14.78 -7.51 37.49
N GLU A 62 15.34 -6.78 36.52
CA GLU A 62 14.99 -5.39 36.24
C GLU A 62 13.73 -5.31 35.36
N PHE A 63 12.90 -4.30 35.61
CA PHE A 63 11.67 -4.05 34.86
C PHE A 63 11.78 -2.77 34.04
N VAL A 64 11.19 -2.79 32.85
CA VAL A 64 11.09 -1.58 32.03
C VAL A 64 10.00 -0.68 32.58
N CYS A 65 10.37 0.54 33.01
CA CYS A 65 9.41 1.58 33.31
C CYS A 65 8.83 2.17 32.01
N GLY A 66 7.63 1.73 31.65
CA GLY A 66 6.84 2.27 30.54
C GLY A 66 6.66 1.31 29.36
N ASN A 67 5.62 1.54 28.57
CA ASN A 67 5.32 0.73 27.39
C ASN A 67 5.99 1.34 26.13
N GLY A 68 7.31 1.18 26.00
CA GLY A 68 8.07 1.66 24.85
C GLY A 68 7.62 1.05 23.51
N ALA A 69 6.92 -0.10 23.55
CA ALA A 69 6.31 -0.72 22.39
C ALA A 69 5.00 -0.03 21.92
N LEU A 70 4.39 0.86 22.73
CA LEU A 70 3.12 1.49 22.39
C LEU A 70 3.20 2.33 21.11
N GLY A 71 4.22 3.18 20.99
CA GLY A 71 4.43 4.02 19.80
C GLY A 71 4.61 3.21 18.52
N PRO A 72 5.55 2.23 18.49
CA PRO A 72 5.71 1.29 17.40
C PRO A 72 4.41 0.54 17.03
N THR A 73 3.66 0.08 18.03
CA THR A 73 2.39 -0.63 17.83
C THR A 73 1.34 0.28 17.18
N MET A 74 1.23 1.54 17.62
CA MET A 74 0.33 2.53 17.03
C MET A 74 0.70 2.85 15.58
N LEU A 75 2.00 2.92 15.29
CA LEU A 75 2.52 3.16 13.95
C LEU A 75 2.17 2.02 12.99
N ILE A 76 2.22 0.78 13.45
CA ILE A 76 1.84 -0.40 12.65
C ILE A 76 0.32 -0.51 12.51
N MET A 77 -0.43 -0.39 13.61
CA MET A 77 -1.88 -0.68 13.63
C MET A 77 -2.73 0.45 13.05
N PHE A 78 -2.27 1.70 13.13
CA PHE A 78 -3.02 2.86 12.64
C PHE A 78 -2.23 3.65 11.59
N GLY A 79 -0.95 3.91 11.83
CA GLY A 79 -0.11 4.67 10.89
C GLY A 79 0.01 4.01 9.52
N ALA A 80 0.32 2.71 9.49
CA ALA A 80 0.48 1.95 8.25
C ALA A 80 -0.80 1.83 7.41
N PRO A 81 -1.97 1.44 7.96
CA PRO A 81 -3.18 1.41 7.17
C PRO A 81 -3.66 2.80 6.72
N LEU A 82 -3.50 3.86 7.53
CA LEU A 82 -3.89 5.22 7.12
C LEU A 82 -3.02 5.73 5.95
N LEU A 83 -1.70 5.62 6.07
CA LEU A 83 -0.79 6.03 5.00
C LEU A 83 -0.87 5.10 3.79
N GLY A 84 -1.16 3.82 3.99
CA GLY A 84 -1.49 2.88 2.92
C GLY A 84 -2.74 3.33 2.16
N LEU A 85 -3.82 3.71 2.84
CA LEU A 85 -5.03 4.21 2.16
C LEU A 85 -4.75 5.48 1.35
N ILE A 86 -3.93 6.40 1.88
CA ILE A 86 -3.49 7.59 1.14
C ILE A 86 -2.68 7.19 -0.10
N GLY A 87 -1.73 6.26 0.04
CA GLY A 87 -0.94 5.75 -1.09
C GLY A 87 -1.79 5.05 -2.14
N ALA A 88 -2.82 4.30 -1.72
CA ALA A 88 -3.78 3.64 -2.61
C ALA A 88 -4.61 4.66 -3.41
N LEU A 89 -5.08 5.73 -2.76
CA LEU A 89 -5.81 6.82 -3.41
C LEU A 89 -4.94 7.53 -4.46
N VAL A 90 -3.68 7.84 -4.12
CA VAL A 90 -2.73 8.48 -5.04
C VAL A 90 -2.46 7.56 -6.24
N ALA A 91 -2.25 6.26 -6.02
CA ALA A 91 -1.97 5.30 -7.10
C ALA A 91 -3.13 5.09 -8.07
N VAL A 92 -4.37 5.30 -7.62
CA VAL A 92 -5.56 5.27 -8.51
C VAL A 92 -5.77 6.60 -9.22
N ALA A 93 -5.43 7.71 -8.58
CA ALA A 93 -5.53 9.04 -9.19
C ALA A 93 -4.49 9.26 -10.30
N LEU A 94 -3.36 8.53 -10.28
CA LEU A 94 -2.34 8.55 -11.32
C LEU A 94 -2.84 7.80 -12.59
N PRO A 95 -2.76 8.42 -13.78
CA PRO A 95 -3.24 7.86 -15.04
C PRO A 95 -2.52 6.57 -15.47
#